data_AF-A0AAV1QE43-F1
#
_entry.id   AF-A0AAV1QE43-F1
#
_cell.length_a   1.000
_cell.length_b   1.000
_cell.length_c   1.000
_cell.angle_alpha   90.00
_cell.angle_beta   90.00
_cell.angle_gamma   90.00
#
_symmetry.space_group_name_H-M   'P 1'
#
loop_
_entity.id
_entity.type
_entity.pdbx_description
1 polymer ?
#
loop_
_entity_poly.entity_id
_entity_poly.type
_entity_poly.pdbx_seq_one_letter_code
_entity_poly.pdbx_strand_id
1 'polypeptide(L)'
;MAFPPKSRGFLYWTLLNKHLLPALSNQHNTGESDPETNMYQQPQFHWAEEPFTLPMGVGRLGLSEPVECQNYVMYHGTSRANIVSILRYGFFQSKRGLLGSGVYLSRDLKKASYYPNGHPDNDKVVFRVLVEVGRVITIDNKDHPRRKTWQDPRYGPVFDTAWIPPGCGLVREVDCVWDPNRITILDIIHPQPVPFGYGVIYGYGYPPGYTG
;
A
#
# COMPACT_ATOMS: atom_id res chain seq x y z
N MET A 1 31.89 -2.43 26.71
CA MET A 1 31.46 -2.74 25.32
C MET A 1 30.25 -1.88 25.02
N ALA A 2 30.41 -0.92 24.10
CA ALA A 2 29.39 0.08 23.78
C ALA A 2 28.51 -0.44 22.63
N PHE A 3 27.19 -0.37 22.81
CA PHE A 3 26.23 -0.62 21.73
C PHE A 3 26.29 0.52 20.71
N PRO A 4 26.26 0.25 19.39
CA PRO A 4 26.23 1.31 18.40
C PRO A 4 24.89 2.07 18.44
N PRO A 5 24.87 3.35 18.00
CA PRO A 5 23.72 4.23 18.17
C PRO A 5 22.55 3.82 17.27
N LYS A 6 21.34 3.96 17.83
CA LYS A 6 20.05 3.78 17.15
C LYS A 6 19.98 4.64 15.89
N SER A 7 19.93 4.01 14.71
CA SER A 7 19.63 4.72 13.47
C SER A 7 18.21 5.29 13.54
N ARG A 8 18.11 6.60 13.31
CA ARG A 8 16.86 7.34 13.23
C ARG A 8 16.13 6.95 11.95
N GLY A 9 15.14 6.06 12.06
CA GLY A 9 14.18 5.76 11.00
C GLY A 9 12.78 5.69 11.60
N PHE A 10 12.18 6.82 11.97
CA PHE A 10 10.83 6.87 12.55
C PHE A 10 10.15 8.21 12.26
N LEU A 11 9.83 8.45 10.98
CA LEU A 11 9.10 9.62 10.46
C LEU A 11 8.50 9.12 9.13
N TYR A 12 7.21 9.06 8.80
CA TYR A 12 5.96 9.63 9.32
C TYR A 12 4.83 8.70 8.81
N TRP A 13 4.02 8.08 9.69
CA TRP A 13 2.66 7.65 9.33
C TRP A 13 1.70 8.68 9.94
N THR A 14 1.70 9.86 9.34
CA THR A 14 0.72 10.91 9.60
C THR A 14 0.60 11.69 8.31
N LEU A 15 -0.56 11.61 7.66
CA LEU A 15 -1.27 12.70 6.98
C LEU A 15 -2.49 12.07 6.27
N LEU A 16 -3.54 11.83 7.03
CA LEU A 16 -4.90 11.84 6.51
C LEU A 16 -5.62 13.03 7.16
N ASN A 17 -6.16 13.89 6.30
CA ASN A 17 -6.97 15.09 6.54
C ASN A 17 -6.27 16.38 7.01
N LYS A 18 -5.74 17.12 6.04
CA LYS A 18 -6.00 18.56 5.95
C LYS A 18 -6.94 18.81 4.78
N HIS A 19 -8.20 19.14 5.06
CA HIS A 19 -9.04 19.82 4.09
C HIS A 19 -8.36 21.16 3.74
N LEU A 20 -7.98 21.33 2.47
CA LEU A 20 -7.61 22.63 1.90
C LEU A 20 -8.85 23.30 1.32
N LEU A 21 -8.93 24.60 1.58
CA LEU A 21 -9.93 25.57 1.15
C LEU A 21 -10.02 25.71 -0.39
N PRO A 22 -11.11 26.28 -0.93
CA PRO A 22 -11.36 26.35 -2.37
C PRO A 22 -10.72 27.58 -3.04
N ALA A 23 -10.66 27.47 -4.37
CA ALA A 23 -10.55 28.51 -5.39
C ALA A 23 -9.19 29.20 -5.59
N LEU A 24 -8.56 28.89 -6.72
CA LEU A 24 -7.89 29.90 -7.53
C LEU A 24 -8.42 29.83 -8.96
N SER A 25 -8.77 31.03 -9.44
CA SER A 25 -9.44 31.38 -10.68
C SER A 25 -8.61 31.06 -11.92
N ASN A 26 -9.31 30.67 -12.98
CA ASN A 26 -8.89 30.74 -14.37
C ASN A 26 -8.30 32.13 -14.70
N GLN A 27 -7.13 32.18 -15.33
CA GLN A 27 -6.87 33.11 -16.44
C GLN A 27 -5.87 32.53 -17.45
N HIS A 28 -6.34 32.54 -18.70
CA HIS A 28 -5.65 32.71 -19.98
C HIS A 28 -4.47 31.81 -20.38
N ASN A 29 -4.82 30.92 -21.31
CA ASN A 29 -3.97 30.25 -22.28
C ASN A 29 -3.60 31.24 -23.41
N THR A 30 -2.32 31.46 -23.64
CA THR A 30 -1.77 31.98 -24.91
C THR A 30 -0.54 31.14 -25.23
N GLY A 31 -0.60 30.47 -26.38
CA GLY A 31 0.34 29.43 -26.77
C GLY A 31 1.71 29.96 -27.22
N GLU A 32 2.71 29.16 -26.89
CA GLU A 32 3.93 28.98 -27.67
C GLU A 32 4.47 27.59 -27.29
N SER A 33 4.44 26.63 -28.22
CA SER A 33 4.88 25.26 -27.97
C SER A 33 6.37 25.15 -28.20
N ASP A 34 7.15 25.26 -27.12
CA ASP A 34 8.59 25.01 -27.14
C ASP A 34 8.89 23.50 -27.37
N PRO A 35 9.71 23.14 -28.37
CA PRO A 35 10.04 21.76 -28.68
C PRO A 35 10.94 21.07 -27.63
N GLU A 36 11.41 21.78 -26.60
CA GLU A 36 12.24 21.22 -25.53
C GLU A 36 11.45 20.61 -24.36
N THR A 37 10.12 20.79 -24.31
CA THR A 37 9.32 20.38 -23.14
C THR A 37 9.05 18.86 -23.05
N ASN A 38 9.47 18.10 -24.07
CA ASN A 38 9.17 16.65 -24.14
C ASN A 38 10.31 15.73 -23.64
N MET A 39 11.36 16.29 -23.03
CA MET A 39 12.55 15.52 -22.62
C MET A 39 12.57 15.05 -21.14
N TYR A 40 11.57 15.39 -20.33
CA TYR A 40 11.53 15.01 -18.90
C TYR A 40 10.18 14.42 -18.47
N GLN A 41 9.54 13.62 -19.32
CA GLN A 41 8.43 12.81 -18.84
C GLN A 41 8.99 11.77 -17.86
N GLN A 42 8.63 11.91 -16.57
CA GLN A 42 8.99 10.94 -15.55
C GLN A 42 8.53 9.54 -16.00
N PRO A 43 9.38 8.50 -15.88
CA PRO A 43 8.97 7.15 -16.25
C PRO A 43 7.71 6.77 -15.49
N GLN A 44 6.69 6.32 -16.23
CA GLN A 44 5.49 5.76 -15.63
C GLN A 44 5.82 4.36 -15.12
N PHE A 45 5.28 3.97 -13.97
CA PHE A 45 5.46 2.64 -13.40
C PHE A 45 4.13 1.88 -13.35
N HIS A 46 4.19 0.56 -13.46
CA HIS A 46 3.08 -0.33 -13.18
C HIS A 46 3.44 -1.34 -12.09
N TRP A 47 2.40 -1.84 -11.41
CA TRP A 47 2.51 -2.82 -10.34
C TRP A 47 1.75 -4.06 -10.77
N ALA A 48 2.44 -5.19 -10.77
CA ALA A 48 1.85 -6.48 -11.12
C ALA A 48 2.36 -7.56 -10.18
N GLU A 49 1.52 -8.55 -9.95
CA GLU A 49 1.95 -9.79 -9.33
C GLU A 49 2.51 -10.71 -10.40
N GLU A 50 3.69 -11.26 -10.17
CA GLU A 50 4.11 -12.45 -10.91
C GLU A 50 3.22 -13.64 -10.52
N PRO A 51 2.94 -14.58 -11.44
CA PRO A 51 2.20 -15.79 -11.12
C PRO A 51 2.83 -16.53 -9.94
N PHE A 52 2.04 -16.82 -8.92
CA PHE A 52 2.50 -17.59 -7.76
C PHE A 52 1.42 -18.56 -7.30
N THR A 53 1.87 -19.64 -6.65
CA THR A 53 0.99 -20.63 -6.04
C THR A 53 0.78 -20.27 -4.58
N LEU A 54 -0.47 -20.17 -4.16
CA LEU A 54 -0.80 -19.96 -2.74
C LEU A 54 -0.45 -21.23 -1.94
N PRO A 55 0.05 -21.11 -0.70
CA PRO A 55 0.16 -22.26 0.18
C PRO A 55 -1.21 -22.92 0.39
N MET A 56 -1.21 -24.23 0.64
CA MET A 56 -2.43 -24.99 0.88
C MET A 56 -3.24 -24.39 2.05
N GLY A 57 -4.55 -24.19 1.84
CA GLY A 57 -5.43 -23.61 2.86
C GLY A 57 -5.41 -22.07 2.97
N VAL A 58 -4.63 -21.38 2.14
CA VAL A 58 -4.59 -19.91 2.10
C VAL A 58 -5.58 -19.37 1.08
N GLY A 59 -6.44 -18.45 1.52
CA GLY A 59 -7.38 -17.74 0.66
C GLY A 59 -6.88 -16.36 0.24
N ARG A 60 -7.33 -15.90 -0.93
CA ARG A 60 -7.40 -14.45 -1.19
C ARG A 60 -8.70 -13.94 -0.60
N LEU A 61 -8.59 -13.23 0.51
CA LEU A 61 -9.73 -12.50 1.03
C LEU A 61 -9.88 -11.25 0.18
N GLY A 62 -10.97 -11.18 -0.59
CA GLY A 62 -11.34 -9.94 -1.26
C GLY A 62 -11.83 -8.91 -0.24
N LEU A 63 -12.96 -8.30 -0.56
CA LEU A 63 -13.57 -7.25 0.25
C LEU A 63 -14.45 -7.75 1.41
N SER A 64 -14.60 -9.07 1.55
CA SER A 64 -15.40 -9.73 2.58
C SER A 64 -14.77 -9.64 3.97
N GLU A 65 -15.57 -9.81 5.02
CA GLU A 65 -15.08 -9.90 6.39
C GLU A 65 -14.11 -11.08 6.57
N PRO A 66 -12.99 -10.91 7.28
CA PRO A 66 -12.12 -12.02 7.63
C PRO A 66 -12.86 -13.06 8.44
N VAL A 67 -12.80 -14.31 7.98
CA VAL A 67 -13.06 -15.44 8.86
C VAL A 67 -11.94 -15.48 9.89
N GLU A 68 -12.30 -15.46 11.17
CA GLU A 68 -11.33 -15.53 12.28
C GLU A 68 -10.47 -16.79 12.18
N CYS A 69 -9.25 -16.70 12.73
CA CYS A 69 -8.27 -17.80 12.79
C CYS A 69 -7.84 -18.37 11.43
N GLN A 70 -8.07 -17.65 10.33
CA GLN A 70 -7.63 -18.02 8.98
C GLN A 70 -6.42 -17.21 8.51
N ASN A 71 -5.86 -17.67 7.39
CA ASN A 71 -4.68 -17.08 6.76
C ASN A 71 -5.02 -16.43 5.43
N TYR A 72 -4.53 -15.21 5.23
CA TYR A 72 -4.78 -14.45 4.01
C TYR A 72 -3.51 -13.81 3.46
N VAL A 73 -3.45 -13.70 2.13
CA VAL A 73 -2.44 -12.88 1.46
C VAL A 73 -2.84 -11.42 1.49
N MET A 74 -1.93 -10.57 1.96
CA MET A 74 -2.07 -9.12 2.04
C MET A 74 -0.79 -8.41 1.59
N TYR A 75 -0.84 -7.08 1.55
CA TYR A 75 0.21 -6.23 1.02
C TYR A 75 0.57 -5.09 1.96
N HIS A 76 1.87 -4.82 2.09
CA HIS A 76 2.42 -3.69 2.83
C HIS A 76 3.31 -2.84 1.93
N GLY A 77 2.88 -1.62 1.61
CA GLY A 77 3.70 -0.64 0.89
C GLY A 77 4.67 0.08 1.83
N THR A 78 5.94 0.16 1.44
CA THR A 78 7.00 0.83 2.19
C THR A 78 8.09 1.37 1.26
N SER A 79 9.06 2.11 1.78
CA SER A 79 10.20 2.57 0.97
C SER A 79 11.28 1.49 0.84
N ARG A 80 12.08 1.56 -0.23
CA ARG A 80 13.22 0.65 -0.48
C ARG A 80 14.20 0.62 0.68
N ALA A 81 14.40 1.76 1.36
CA ALA A 81 15.28 1.88 2.52
C ALA A 81 14.89 0.94 3.68
N ASN A 82 13.61 0.56 3.80
CA ASN A 82 13.13 -0.30 4.88
C ASN A 82 13.30 -1.79 4.60
N ILE A 83 13.64 -2.21 3.37
CA ILE A 83 13.71 -3.61 2.97
C ILE A 83 14.64 -4.42 3.87
N VAL A 84 15.89 -3.97 4.01
CA VAL A 84 16.91 -4.68 4.78
C VAL A 84 16.50 -4.84 6.24
N SER A 85 15.89 -3.80 6.81
CA SER A 85 15.42 -3.83 8.20
C SER A 85 14.28 -4.83 8.37
N ILE A 86 13.27 -4.78 7.49
CA ILE A 86 12.10 -5.67 7.55
C ILE A 86 12.51 -7.14 7.33
N LEU A 87 13.39 -7.41 6.37
CA LEU A 87 13.87 -8.78 6.13
C LEU A 87 14.71 -9.32 7.30
N ARG A 88 15.49 -8.47 7.98
CA ARG A 88 16.38 -8.91 9.06
C ARG A 88 15.66 -9.01 10.41
N TYR A 89 14.74 -8.11 10.70
CA TYR A 89 14.16 -7.95 12.03
C TYR A 89 12.64 -8.16 12.07
N GLY A 90 12.02 -8.42 10.91
CA GLY A 90 10.57 -8.46 10.78
C GLY A 90 9.94 -7.07 10.76
N PHE A 91 8.61 -7.05 10.76
CA PHE A 91 7.86 -5.80 10.85
C PHE A 91 7.90 -5.23 12.27
N PHE A 92 7.84 -3.90 12.35
CA PHE A 92 7.65 -3.20 13.62
C PHE A 92 6.28 -2.54 13.62
N GLN A 93 5.61 -2.57 14.76
CA GLN A 93 4.35 -1.85 14.93
C GLN A 93 4.57 -0.35 14.72
N SER A 94 3.67 0.27 13.95
CA SER A 94 3.54 1.72 14.03
C SER A 94 3.05 2.10 15.42
N LYS A 95 3.62 3.17 16.00
CA LYS A 95 3.21 3.66 17.33
C LYS A 95 1.81 4.28 17.35
N ARG A 96 1.29 4.69 16.19
CA ARG A 96 0.03 5.40 16.01
C ARG A 96 -0.61 5.02 14.67
N GLY A 97 -1.88 5.34 14.51
CA GLY A 97 -2.57 5.25 13.24
C GLY A 97 -4.07 5.32 13.43
N LEU A 98 -4.81 5.06 12.36
CA LEU A 98 -6.28 5.11 12.36
C LEU A 98 -6.88 4.09 13.34
N LEU A 99 -6.26 2.91 13.43
CA LEU A 99 -6.65 1.79 14.26
C LEU A 99 -5.74 1.61 15.49
N GLY A 100 -4.91 2.61 15.83
CA GLY A 100 -3.94 2.48 16.93
C GLY A 100 -2.63 1.83 16.50
N SER A 101 -1.99 1.12 17.43
CA SER A 101 -0.70 0.46 17.22
C SER A 101 -0.85 -0.84 16.45
N GLY A 102 0.05 -1.09 15.49
CA GLY A 102 0.04 -2.32 14.68
C GLY A 102 0.74 -2.14 13.34
N VAL A 103 0.73 -3.21 12.55
CA VAL A 103 1.20 -3.25 11.16
C VAL A 103 -0.01 -3.12 10.24
N TYR A 104 0.00 -2.11 9.38
CA TYR A 104 -1.11 -1.79 8.48
C TYR A 104 -0.91 -2.49 7.13
N LEU A 105 -1.96 -3.18 6.70
CA LEU A 105 -1.98 -4.04 5.53
C LEU A 105 -3.21 -3.73 4.69
N SER A 106 -3.13 -4.00 3.39
CA SER A 106 -4.27 -3.99 2.51
C SER A 106 -4.35 -5.28 1.73
N ARG A 107 -5.56 -5.65 1.31
CA ARG A 107 -5.79 -6.79 0.42
C ARG A 107 -5.64 -6.43 -1.06
N ASP A 108 -5.45 -5.15 -1.35
CA ASP A 108 -5.28 -4.60 -2.71
C ASP A 108 -3.84 -4.11 -2.90
N LEU A 109 -3.10 -4.78 -3.81
CA LEU A 109 -1.75 -4.40 -4.21
C LEU A 109 -1.66 -2.95 -4.69
N LYS A 110 -2.61 -2.52 -5.54
CA LYS A 110 -2.65 -1.16 -6.06
C LYS A 110 -2.90 -0.16 -4.95
N LYS A 111 -3.68 -0.51 -3.93
CA LYS A 111 -3.80 0.35 -2.73
C LYS A 111 -2.48 0.42 -1.96
N ALA A 112 -1.85 -0.72 -1.70
CA ALA A 112 -0.60 -0.78 -0.95
C ALA A 112 0.53 -0.01 -1.64
N SER A 113 0.61 -0.05 -2.98
CA SER A 113 1.65 0.63 -3.75
C SER A 113 1.60 2.16 -3.69
N TYR A 114 0.51 2.77 -3.23
CA TYR A 114 0.47 4.21 -2.96
C TYR A 114 1.34 4.63 -1.77
N TYR A 115 1.79 3.69 -0.93
CA TYR A 115 2.53 3.98 0.29
C TYR A 115 4.04 3.69 0.14
N PRO A 116 4.90 4.51 0.78
CA PRO A 116 4.56 5.73 1.53
C PRO A 116 4.07 6.88 0.62
N ASN A 117 3.11 7.66 1.12
CA ASN A 117 2.53 8.77 0.36
C ASN A 117 3.58 9.87 0.08
N GLY A 118 3.55 10.45 -1.11
CA GLY A 118 4.49 11.51 -1.52
C GLY A 118 5.88 11.01 -1.94
N HIS A 119 6.14 9.70 -1.88
CA HIS A 119 7.37 9.13 -2.46
C HIS A 119 7.21 8.91 -3.97
N PRO A 120 8.30 9.03 -4.76
CA PRO A 120 8.30 8.59 -6.15
C PRO A 120 8.20 7.07 -6.22
N ASP A 121 7.57 6.53 -7.27
CA ASP A 121 7.31 5.09 -7.36
C ASP A 121 8.59 4.26 -7.34
N ASN A 122 9.68 4.74 -7.95
CA ASN A 122 10.98 4.05 -7.93
C ASN A 122 11.62 3.89 -6.53
N ASP A 123 11.16 4.64 -5.52
CA ASP A 123 11.58 4.51 -4.12
C ASP A 123 10.63 3.59 -3.31
N LYS A 124 9.51 3.15 -3.88
CA LYS A 124 8.54 2.28 -3.21
C LYS A 124 8.79 0.82 -3.52
N VAL A 125 8.37 -0.01 -2.58
CA VAL A 125 8.20 -1.46 -2.76
C VAL A 125 6.96 -1.91 -2.00
N VAL A 126 6.43 -3.07 -2.40
CA VAL A 126 5.32 -3.71 -1.70
C VAL A 126 5.75 -5.09 -1.24
N PHE A 127 5.66 -5.34 0.06
CA PHE A 127 5.79 -6.69 0.60
C PHE A 127 4.46 -7.42 0.40
N ARG A 128 4.50 -8.60 -0.24
CA ARG A 128 3.40 -9.57 -0.21
C ARG A 128 3.61 -10.47 1.00
N VAL A 129 2.58 -10.61 1.84
CA VAL A 129 2.68 -11.28 3.13
C VAL A 129 1.54 -12.24 3.35
N LEU A 130 1.80 -13.32 4.08
CA LEU A 130 0.79 -14.21 4.65
C LEU A 130 0.49 -13.75 6.08
N VAL A 131 -0.78 -13.62 6.41
CA VAL A 131 -1.24 -13.05 7.68
C VAL A 131 -2.15 -14.01 8.40
N GLU A 132 -1.78 -14.39 9.62
CA GLU A 132 -2.65 -15.08 10.58
C GLU A 132 -3.53 -14.05 11.30
N VAL A 133 -4.79 -13.88 10.86
CA VAL A 133 -5.61 -12.76 11.36
C VAL A 133 -6.07 -12.93 12.81
N GLY A 134 -6.08 -14.17 13.32
CA GLY A 134 -6.54 -14.48 14.67
C GLY A 134 -7.97 -14.00 14.91
N ARG A 135 -8.22 -13.40 16.07
CA ARG A 135 -9.50 -12.77 16.40
C ARG A 135 -9.61 -11.40 15.75
N VAL A 136 -10.75 -11.11 15.13
CA VAL A 136 -10.93 -9.90 14.33
C VAL A 136 -12.01 -9.02 14.93
N ILE A 137 -11.74 -7.72 15.00
CA ILE A 137 -12.75 -6.71 15.31
C ILE A 137 -13.00 -5.83 14.10
N THR A 138 -14.27 -5.71 13.73
CA THR A 138 -14.71 -4.81 12.67
C THR A 138 -14.90 -3.40 13.21
N ILE A 139 -14.23 -2.43 12.58
CA ILE A 139 -14.27 -1.01 12.92
C ILE A 139 -14.90 -0.26 11.76
N ASP A 140 -16.22 -0.19 11.74
CA ASP A 140 -17.02 0.33 10.61
C ASP A 140 -17.35 1.82 10.72
N ASN A 141 -17.04 2.49 11.83
CA ASN A 141 -17.35 3.90 12.03
C ASN A 141 -16.28 4.64 12.85
N LYS A 142 -16.29 5.98 12.76
CA LYS A 142 -15.24 6.85 13.36
C LYS A 142 -15.29 6.90 14.87
N ASP A 143 -16.45 6.64 15.45
CA ASP A 143 -16.71 6.76 16.89
C ASP A 143 -16.70 5.38 17.57
N HIS A 144 -16.24 4.34 16.88
CA HIS A 144 -16.16 2.98 17.41
C HIS A 144 -15.30 2.97 18.70
N PRO A 145 -15.86 2.52 19.84
CA PRO A 145 -15.24 2.71 21.17
C PRO A 145 -13.90 1.98 21.30
N ARG A 146 -13.73 0.86 20.58
CA ARG A 146 -12.50 0.07 20.56
C ARG A 146 -11.52 0.42 19.41
N ARG A 147 -11.78 1.48 18.61
CA ARG A 147 -11.01 1.78 17.38
C ARG A 147 -9.49 1.76 17.55
N LYS A 148 -8.96 2.20 18.70
CA LYS A 148 -7.51 2.26 18.97
C LYS A 148 -7.06 1.38 20.15
N THR A 149 -7.97 0.65 20.77
CA THR A 149 -7.76 -0.07 22.05
C THR A 149 -8.23 -1.52 21.98
N TRP A 150 -8.48 -2.05 20.80
CA TRP A 150 -8.98 -3.41 20.56
C TRP A 150 -8.03 -4.53 21.02
N GLN A 151 -6.72 -4.25 21.06
CA GLN A 151 -5.71 -5.18 21.59
C GLN A 151 -5.60 -5.18 23.13
N ASP A 152 -6.18 -4.18 23.80
CA ASP A 152 -5.94 -3.95 25.23
C ASP A 152 -7.04 -4.60 26.10
N PRO A 153 -6.68 -5.53 27.01
CA PRO A 153 -7.65 -6.27 27.84
C PRO A 153 -8.41 -5.38 28.81
N ARG A 154 -7.91 -4.19 29.14
CA ARG A 154 -8.60 -3.24 30.03
C ARG A 154 -9.93 -2.73 29.47
N TYR A 155 -10.13 -2.86 28.16
CA TYR A 155 -11.30 -2.35 27.45
C TYR A 155 -12.27 -3.46 26.99
N GLY A 156 -12.03 -4.71 27.37
CA GLY A 156 -12.86 -5.89 27.04
C GLY A 156 -12.08 -7.00 26.33
N PRO A 157 -12.73 -7.81 25.47
CA PRO A 157 -12.05 -8.86 24.72
C PRO A 157 -10.86 -8.33 23.92
N VAL A 158 -9.80 -9.14 23.83
CA VAL A 158 -8.59 -8.86 23.06
C VAL A 158 -8.73 -9.44 21.66
N PHE A 159 -8.39 -8.62 20.67
CA PHE A 159 -8.38 -8.98 19.26
C PHE A 159 -6.94 -8.90 18.72
N ASP A 160 -6.66 -9.72 17.71
CA ASP A 160 -5.35 -9.79 17.05
C ASP A 160 -5.27 -8.85 15.85
N THR A 161 -6.41 -8.64 15.19
CA THR A 161 -6.55 -7.76 14.02
C THR A 161 -7.75 -6.84 14.17
N ALA A 162 -7.57 -5.56 13.88
CA ALA A 162 -8.68 -4.65 13.59
C ALA A 162 -8.82 -4.46 12.09
N TRP A 163 -10.05 -4.52 11.59
CA TRP A 163 -10.36 -4.41 10.17
C TRP A 163 -11.36 -3.28 9.93
N ILE A 164 -11.09 -2.44 8.92
CA ILE A 164 -12.06 -1.47 8.41
C ILE A 164 -12.68 -2.03 7.13
N PRO A 165 -14.01 -2.22 7.08
CA PRO A 165 -14.68 -2.70 5.89
C PRO A 165 -14.66 -1.65 4.76
N PRO A 166 -14.74 -2.09 3.49
CA PRO A 166 -14.91 -1.17 2.37
C PRO A 166 -16.23 -0.39 2.50
N GLY A 167 -16.26 0.84 2.00
CA GLY A 167 -17.50 1.61 1.85
C GLY A 167 -18.10 2.17 3.15
N CYS A 168 -17.46 2.00 4.31
CA CYS A 168 -18.00 2.49 5.59
C CYS A 168 -17.75 3.99 5.87
N GLY A 169 -17.18 4.72 4.90
CA GLY A 169 -16.95 6.16 4.99
C GLY A 169 -15.73 6.58 5.83
N LEU A 170 -14.98 5.64 6.41
CA LEU A 170 -13.73 5.93 7.13
C LEU A 170 -12.55 6.12 6.18
N VAL A 171 -12.21 5.06 5.47
CA VAL A 171 -11.10 4.93 4.51
C VAL A 171 -11.40 3.74 3.60
N ARG A 172 -10.57 3.53 2.57
CA ARG A 172 -10.52 2.23 1.89
C ARG A 172 -10.11 1.13 2.87
N GLU A 173 -10.60 -0.08 2.64
CA GLU A 173 -10.33 -1.34 3.39
C GLU A 173 -8.91 -1.41 3.95
N VAL A 174 -8.74 -1.61 5.26
CA VAL A 174 -7.42 -1.80 5.86
C VAL A 174 -7.49 -2.77 7.03
N ASP A 175 -6.53 -3.68 7.09
CA ASP A 175 -6.26 -4.55 8.23
C ASP A 175 -5.11 -3.95 9.06
N CYS A 176 -5.22 -4.00 10.38
CA CYS A 176 -4.19 -3.60 11.33
C CYS A 176 -3.94 -4.75 12.30
N VAL A 177 -2.80 -5.43 12.13
CA VAL A 177 -2.39 -6.58 12.93
C VAL A 177 -1.53 -6.11 14.09
N TRP A 178 -1.84 -6.55 15.30
CA TRP A 178 -1.15 -6.07 16.50
C TRP A 178 0.24 -6.66 16.65
N ASP A 179 0.35 -8.00 16.56
CA ASP A 179 1.62 -8.71 16.70
C ASP A 179 2.27 -8.96 15.32
N PRO A 180 3.44 -8.35 15.02
CA PRO A 180 4.18 -8.60 13.79
C PRO A 180 4.55 -10.06 13.53
N ASN A 181 4.65 -10.89 14.58
CA ASN A 181 4.99 -12.31 14.42
C ASN A 181 3.92 -13.12 13.69
N ARG A 182 2.70 -12.59 13.55
CA ARG A 182 1.61 -13.16 12.76
C ARG A 182 1.74 -12.91 11.25
N ILE A 183 2.81 -12.22 10.83
CA ILE A 183 3.02 -11.79 9.44
C ILE A 183 4.26 -12.48 8.89
N THR A 184 4.06 -13.35 7.91
CA THR A 184 5.14 -14.02 7.18
C THR A 184 5.36 -13.34 5.84
N ILE A 185 6.60 -12.95 5.55
CA ILE A 185 6.96 -12.38 4.24
C ILE A 185 7.00 -13.49 3.19
N LEU A 186 6.28 -13.29 2.09
CA LEU A 186 6.31 -14.19 0.93
C LEU A 186 7.32 -13.70 -0.11
N ASP A 187 7.22 -12.42 -0.49
CA ASP A 187 8.12 -11.77 -1.45
C ASP A 187 8.03 -10.23 -1.39
N ILE A 188 8.79 -9.60 -2.28
CA ILE A 188 8.83 -8.15 -2.48
C ILE A 188 8.52 -7.86 -3.94
N ILE A 189 7.49 -7.06 -4.17
CA ILE A 189 7.07 -6.57 -5.47
C ILE A 189 7.71 -5.20 -5.70
N HIS A 190 8.39 -5.07 -6.83
CA HIS A 190 9.01 -3.82 -7.28
C HIS A 190 8.18 -3.19 -8.41
N PRO A 191 8.10 -1.84 -8.47
CA PRO A 191 7.47 -1.17 -9.59
C PRO A 191 8.25 -1.41 -10.86
N GLN A 192 7.55 -1.75 -11.95
CA GLN A 192 8.15 -1.96 -13.25
C GLN A 192 7.98 -0.71 -14.11
N PRO A 193 9.04 -0.20 -14.77
CA PRO A 193 8.89 0.91 -15.69
C PRO A 193 8.03 0.48 -16.88
N VAL A 194 7.01 1.27 -17.19
CA VAL A 194 6.22 1.13 -18.41
C VAL A 194 7.14 1.54 -19.58
N PRO A 195 7.44 0.65 -20.54
CA PRO A 195 8.26 1.04 -21.67
C PRO A 195 7.57 2.15 -22.46
N PHE A 196 8.25 3.27 -22.67
CA PHE A 196 7.81 4.31 -23.59
C PHE A 196 7.72 3.70 -25.00
N GLY A 197 6.51 3.52 -25.56
CA GLY A 197 6.36 3.23 -27.00
C GLY A 197 5.31 2.22 -27.47
N TYR A 198 4.60 1.48 -26.61
CA TYR A 198 3.61 0.49 -27.09
C TYR A 198 2.22 1.06 -27.46
N GLY A 199 2.06 2.39 -27.45
CA GLY A 199 0.81 3.07 -27.79
C GLY A 199 0.67 3.56 -29.24
N VAL A 200 1.66 3.35 -30.12
CA VAL A 200 1.67 3.97 -31.48
C VAL A 200 1.75 2.97 -32.64
N ILE A 201 1.93 1.65 -32.40
CA ILE A 201 2.22 0.70 -33.51
C ILE A 201 0.97 0.00 -34.10
N TYR A 202 -0.24 0.20 -33.57
CA TYR A 202 -1.47 -0.31 -34.20
C TYR A 202 -2.31 0.77 -34.92
N GLY A 203 -1.69 1.89 -35.34
CA GLY A 203 -2.39 3.06 -35.88
C GLY A 203 -2.14 3.42 -37.34
N TYR A 204 -1.19 2.77 -38.04
CA TYR A 204 -0.97 3.03 -39.47
C TYR A 204 -1.09 1.74 -40.25
N GLY A 205 -2.24 1.60 -40.92
CA GLY A 205 -2.40 0.63 -41.99
C GLY A 205 -1.34 0.86 -43.05
N TYR A 206 -0.63 -0.21 -43.42
CA TYR A 206 0.15 -0.23 -44.65
C TYR A 206 -0.77 0.14 -45.82
N PRO A 207 -0.46 1.17 -46.63
CA PRO A 207 -1.16 1.36 -47.89
C PRO A 207 -0.84 0.18 -48.84
N PRO A 208 -1.82 -0.32 -49.60
CA PRO A 208 -1.59 -1.41 -50.54
C PRO A 208 -0.80 -0.90 -51.74
N GLY A 209 0.30 -1.58 -52.06
CA GLY A 209 0.87 -1.61 -53.40
C GLY A 209 2.09 -0.71 -53.61
N TYR A 210 3.25 -1.34 -53.73
CA TYR A 210 4.23 -1.00 -54.76
C TYR A 210 4.83 -2.30 -55.31
N THR A 211 4.34 -2.70 -56.47
CA THR A 211 5.05 -3.54 -57.43
C THR A 211 5.97 -2.64 -58.25
N GLY A 212 7.24 -3.00 -58.33
CA GLY A 212 8.25 -2.41 -59.20
C GLY A 212 9.54 -3.19 -59.08
#